data_AF-A0A285UAM3-F1
#
_entry.id   AF-A0A285UAM3-F1
#
_cell.length_a   1.000
_cell.length_b   1.000
_cell.length_c   1.000
_cell.angle_alpha   90.00
_cell.angle_beta   90.00
_cell.angle_gamma   90.00
#
_symmetry.space_group_name_H-M   'P 1'
#
loop_
_entity.id
_entity.type
_entity.pdbx_description
1 polymer ?
#
loop_
_entity_poly.entity_id
_entity_poly.type
_entity_poly.pdbx_seq_one_letter_code
_entity_poly.pdbx_strand_id
1 'polypeptide(L)'
;MQEMIYQAIDSLNKGEYPEEKLNAIIGRLSGVREADDMDALFIMGDALVSGGLHDYAEKVYLHLYRNTEHDDEVLAYLVDLMITDNRLDEALSLINSSTTTPVVLMLKAEVFQQLNMNDIALKALFDAKELTDDPIIDFAIAELYFHDGDLPEANRHYTILLNQEIEQVNQVDLNLRLAEINMNLLNLEEARDHFGAAREENFSNDDWYREALLEYQLQEYDKAISLLEKVLDNEPYYMNAYILLMNIHETQHDLPEAIATMERYLSENDKNPLAYFHLGRLHFRTNQPENALDYFDKAIRLDQDYDDAYLMLFETLLKLDASEDIDDYLHDFDHHALSGESLYLLAKIYAENEDDGKAMEYYSEAAGLIGESLEFYEDYYDYLSEIRDPLRKDILDKLIEMDPANIRWQDEKERLFDEDGEL
;
A
#
# COMPACT_ATOMS: atom_id res chain seq x y z
N MET A 1 25.90 -44.99 1.65
CA MET A 1 25.69 -43.69 0.99
C MET A 1 25.04 -42.75 1.99
N GLN A 2 23.97 -43.20 2.63
CA GLN A 2 23.29 -42.62 3.79
C GLN A 2 24.15 -41.83 4.79
N GLU A 3 25.21 -42.42 5.36
CA GLU A 3 26.07 -41.74 6.35
C GLU A 3 26.68 -40.44 5.79
N MET A 4 27.07 -40.45 4.51
CA MET A 4 27.63 -39.28 3.83
C MET A 4 26.56 -38.21 3.58
N ILE A 5 25.31 -38.62 3.31
CA ILE A 5 24.17 -37.71 3.14
C ILE A 5 23.86 -37.01 4.47
N TYR A 6 23.73 -37.76 5.57
CA TYR A 6 23.49 -37.16 6.89
C TYR A 6 24.60 -36.23 7.35
N GLN A 7 25.86 -36.55 7.07
CA GLN A 7 26.98 -35.65 7.35
C GLN A 7 26.93 -34.36 6.51
N ALA A 8 26.33 -34.38 5.32
CA ALA A 8 26.12 -33.17 4.53
C ALA A 8 24.98 -32.34 5.10
N ILE A 9 23.86 -32.97 5.45
CA ILE A 9 22.71 -32.33 6.13
C ILE A 9 23.17 -31.62 7.42
N ASP A 10 23.95 -32.30 8.27
CA ASP A 10 24.47 -31.74 9.52
C ASP A 10 25.34 -30.49 9.31
N SER A 11 26.11 -30.43 8.22
CA SER A 11 26.90 -29.25 7.87
C SER A 11 26.00 -28.12 7.35
N LEU A 12 25.05 -28.41 6.47
CA LEU A 12 24.10 -27.42 5.94
C LEU A 12 23.26 -26.79 7.07
N ASN A 13 22.77 -27.59 8.01
CA ASN A 13 22.03 -27.12 9.18
C ASN A 13 22.85 -26.22 10.12
N LYS A 14 24.19 -26.26 10.03
CA LYS A 14 25.09 -25.36 10.76
C LYS A 14 25.48 -24.11 9.94
N GLY A 15 24.94 -23.96 8.73
CA GLY A 15 25.33 -22.90 7.79
C GLY A 15 26.69 -23.14 7.13
N GLU A 16 27.23 -24.37 7.19
CA GLU A 16 28.46 -24.73 6.51
C GLU A 16 28.15 -25.23 5.08
N TYR A 17 29.05 -24.95 4.13
CA TYR A 17 28.93 -25.41 2.75
C TYR A 17 29.93 -26.54 2.46
N PRO A 18 29.54 -27.83 2.56
CA PRO A 18 30.45 -28.96 2.39
C PRO A 18 30.62 -29.36 0.92
N GLU A 19 31.12 -28.44 0.09
CA GLU A 19 31.17 -28.58 -1.39
C GLU A 19 31.73 -29.92 -1.89
N GLU A 20 32.86 -30.38 -1.36
CA GLU A 20 33.46 -31.66 -1.76
C GLU A 20 32.52 -32.85 -1.50
N LYS A 21 31.80 -32.83 -0.36
CA LYS A 21 30.85 -33.88 -0.01
C LYS A 21 29.62 -33.81 -0.91
N LEU A 22 29.10 -32.61 -1.17
CA LEU A 22 27.96 -32.42 -2.07
C LEU A 22 28.31 -32.95 -3.47
N ASN A 23 29.46 -32.55 -4.02
CA ASN A 23 29.92 -33.06 -5.32
C ASN A 23 30.12 -34.58 -5.34
N ALA A 24 30.65 -35.16 -4.25
CA ALA A 24 30.78 -36.62 -4.13
C ALA A 24 29.43 -37.34 -4.08
N ILE A 25 28.43 -36.76 -3.41
CA ILE A 25 27.05 -37.27 -3.35
C ILE A 25 26.41 -37.19 -4.74
N ILE A 26 26.43 -36.01 -5.37
CA ILE A 26 25.88 -35.78 -6.71
C ILE A 26 26.50 -36.74 -7.74
N GLY A 27 27.82 -36.91 -7.72
CA GLY A 27 28.52 -37.81 -8.62
C GLY A 27 28.14 -39.29 -8.46
N ARG A 28 27.52 -39.67 -7.34
CA ARG A 28 27.08 -41.04 -7.04
C ARG A 28 25.56 -41.25 -7.14
N LEU A 29 24.77 -40.18 -7.33
CA LEU A 29 23.30 -40.26 -7.39
C LEU A 29 22.80 -41.36 -8.33
N SER A 30 23.35 -41.46 -9.53
CA SER A 30 22.91 -42.45 -10.53
C SER A 30 22.89 -43.90 -10.04
N GLY A 31 23.71 -44.26 -9.03
CA GLY A 31 23.75 -45.60 -8.42
C GLY A 31 22.87 -45.79 -7.18
N VAL A 32 22.25 -44.72 -6.68
CA VAL A 32 21.39 -44.76 -5.49
C VAL A 32 19.99 -45.22 -5.88
N ARG A 33 19.53 -46.32 -5.29
CA ARG A 33 18.22 -46.95 -5.55
C ARG A 33 17.54 -47.49 -4.29
N GLU A 34 18.22 -47.49 -3.15
CA GLU A 34 17.69 -48.01 -1.88
C GLU A 34 16.74 -46.97 -1.27
N ALA A 35 15.61 -47.43 -0.71
CA ALA A 35 14.58 -46.56 -0.15
C ALA A 35 15.12 -45.65 0.96
N ASP A 36 15.87 -46.23 1.91
CA ASP A 36 16.50 -45.52 3.02
C ASP A 36 17.48 -44.41 2.57
N ASP A 37 18.11 -44.57 1.41
CA ASP A 37 18.96 -43.54 0.81
C ASP A 37 18.12 -42.46 0.09
N MET A 38 16.96 -42.81 -0.49
CA MET A 38 16.04 -41.84 -1.11
C MET A 38 15.39 -40.93 -0.06
N ASP A 39 14.97 -41.48 1.08
CA ASP A 39 14.43 -40.68 2.20
C ASP A 39 15.48 -39.70 2.72
N ALA A 40 16.74 -40.15 2.86
CA ALA A 40 17.85 -39.29 3.25
C ALA A 40 18.13 -38.20 2.19
N LEU A 41 18.01 -38.54 0.89
CA LEU A 41 18.16 -37.57 -0.20
C LEU A 41 17.03 -36.53 -0.19
N PHE A 42 15.80 -36.90 0.14
CA PHE A 42 14.70 -35.95 0.23
C PHE A 42 14.95 -34.90 1.32
N ILE A 43 15.34 -35.35 2.53
CA ILE A 43 15.73 -34.46 3.64
C ILE A 43 16.93 -33.57 3.24
N MET A 44 17.87 -34.13 2.48
CA MET A 44 19.01 -33.36 1.96
C MET A 44 18.56 -32.30 0.95
N GLY A 45 17.58 -32.60 0.09
CA GLY A 45 16.97 -31.64 -0.82
C GLY A 45 16.44 -30.43 -0.07
N ASP A 46 15.66 -30.66 0.98
CA ASP A 46 15.06 -29.59 1.80
C ASP A 46 16.12 -28.72 2.49
N ALA A 47 17.17 -29.34 3.05
CA ALA A 47 18.30 -28.64 3.64
C ALA A 47 19.09 -27.81 2.59
N LEU A 48 19.17 -28.28 1.35
CA LEU A 48 19.80 -27.55 0.25
C LEU A 48 18.96 -26.34 -0.19
N VAL A 49 17.62 -26.47 -0.26
CA VAL A 49 16.71 -25.35 -0.54
C VAL A 49 16.84 -24.29 0.55
N SER A 50 16.76 -24.71 1.82
CA SER A 50 16.94 -23.81 2.98
C SER A 50 18.30 -23.10 2.99
N GLY A 51 19.33 -23.76 2.45
CA GLY A 51 20.67 -23.20 2.28
C GLY A 51 20.89 -22.35 1.03
N GLY A 52 19.88 -22.17 0.17
CA GLY A 52 19.99 -21.41 -1.09
C GLY A 52 20.78 -22.12 -2.20
N LEU A 53 20.94 -23.45 -2.13
CA LEU A 53 21.76 -24.25 -3.04
C LEU A 53 20.88 -24.95 -4.10
N HIS A 54 20.14 -24.16 -4.87
CA HIS A 54 19.11 -24.64 -5.82
C HIS A 54 19.65 -25.64 -6.84
N ASP A 55 20.84 -25.39 -7.41
CA ASP A 55 21.50 -26.29 -8.38
C ASP A 55 21.75 -27.71 -7.84
N TYR A 56 22.02 -27.84 -6.55
CA TYR A 56 22.22 -29.14 -5.90
C TYR A 56 20.88 -29.76 -5.55
N ALA A 57 19.94 -28.97 -5.04
CA ALA A 57 18.59 -29.42 -4.71
C ALA A 57 17.88 -29.99 -5.93
N GLU A 58 17.90 -29.27 -7.06
CA GLU A 58 17.29 -29.71 -8.32
C GLU A 58 17.86 -31.06 -8.79
N LYS A 59 19.18 -31.26 -8.71
CA LYS A 59 19.80 -32.55 -9.09
C LYS A 59 19.34 -33.69 -8.19
N VAL A 60 19.16 -33.43 -6.89
CA VAL A 60 18.67 -34.40 -5.92
C VAL A 60 17.21 -34.74 -6.21
N TYR A 61 16.34 -33.74 -6.36
CA TYR A 61 14.92 -33.96 -6.63
C TYR A 61 14.66 -34.57 -8.01
N LEU A 62 15.41 -34.20 -9.06
CA LEU A 62 15.33 -34.86 -10.37
C LEU A 62 15.72 -36.34 -10.29
N HIS A 63 16.69 -36.68 -9.42
CA HIS A 63 17.04 -38.05 -9.18
C HIS A 63 15.93 -38.79 -8.43
N LEU A 64 15.35 -38.18 -7.38
CA LEU A 64 14.21 -38.74 -6.65
C LEU A 64 13.03 -39.00 -7.61
N TYR A 65 12.60 -37.97 -8.34
CA TYR A 65 11.46 -38.03 -9.26
C TYR A 65 11.55 -39.16 -10.29
N ARG A 66 12.76 -39.39 -10.85
CA ARG A 66 13.01 -40.47 -11.81
C ARG A 66 12.94 -41.88 -11.20
N ASN A 67 13.05 -42.00 -9.89
CA ASN A 67 13.17 -43.27 -9.18
C ASN A 67 12.03 -43.54 -8.18
N THR A 68 11.14 -42.59 -7.92
CA THR A 68 10.01 -42.71 -6.98
C THR A 68 8.63 -42.73 -7.65
N GLU A 69 8.53 -43.22 -8.89
CA GLU A 69 7.26 -43.29 -9.64
C GLU A 69 6.50 -41.95 -9.82
N HIS A 70 7.23 -40.84 -9.99
CA HIS A 70 6.63 -39.50 -10.16
C HIS A 70 5.79 -39.08 -8.94
N ASP A 71 6.36 -39.24 -7.75
CA ASP A 71 5.81 -38.75 -6.50
C ASP A 71 5.45 -37.25 -6.61
N ASP A 72 4.18 -36.93 -6.36
CA ASP A 72 3.61 -35.59 -6.42
C ASP A 72 4.33 -34.63 -5.45
N GLU A 73 4.78 -35.14 -4.30
CA GLU A 73 5.53 -34.36 -3.31
C GLU A 73 6.87 -33.91 -3.89
N VAL A 74 7.64 -34.83 -4.49
CA VAL A 74 8.91 -34.51 -5.14
C VAL A 74 8.72 -33.57 -6.34
N LEU A 75 7.62 -33.73 -7.07
CA LEU A 75 7.28 -32.84 -8.17
C LEU A 75 7.01 -31.40 -7.70
N ALA A 76 6.31 -31.23 -6.57
CA ALA A 76 6.05 -29.91 -5.99
C ALA A 76 7.36 -29.16 -5.70
N TYR A 77 8.31 -29.80 -4.99
CA TYR A 77 9.64 -29.21 -4.74
C TYR A 77 10.40 -28.84 -6.02
N LEU A 78 10.29 -29.62 -7.09
CA LEU A 78 10.90 -29.29 -8.38
C LEU A 78 10.24 -28.08 -9.04
N VAL A 79 8.91 -28.01 -9.00
CA VAL A 79 8.15 -26.89 -9.56
C VAL A 79 8.45 -25.61 -8.78
N ASP A 80 8.48 -25.65 -7.45
CA ASP A 80 8.77 -24.50 -6.58
C ASP A 80 10.17 -23.93 -6.85
N LEU A 81 11.17 -24.80 -7.02
CA LEU A 81 12.52 -24.40 -7.41
C LEU A 81 12.52 -23.70 -8.78
N MET A 82 11.79 -24.25 -9.75
CA MET A 82 11.68 -23.64 -11.08
C MET A 82 10.92 -22.30 -11.04
N ILE A 83 9.87 -22.16 -10.24
CA ILE A 83 9.15 -20.89 -10.04
C ILE A 83 10.08 -19.86 -9.41
N THR A 84 10.82 -20.25 -8.37
CA THR A 84 11.78 -19.37 -7.68
C THR A 84 12.87 -18.86 -8.63
N ASP A 85 13.36 -19.72 -9.52
CA ASP A 85 14.34 -19.37 -10.54
C ASP A 85 13.73 -18.72 -11.80
N ASN A 86 12.42 -18.43 -11.80
CA ASN A 86 11.64 -17.87 -12.91
C ASN A 86 11.72 -18.71 -14.22
N ARG A 87 11.81 -20.03 -14.08
CA ARG A 87 11.85 -21.05 -15.15
C ARG A 87 10.46 -21.67 -15.41
N LEU A 88 9.45 -20.81 -15.57
CA LEU A 88 8.04 -21.22 -15.66
C LEU A 88 7.73 -22.17 -16.83
N ASP A 89 8.40 -21.99 -17.98
CA ASP A 89 8.24 -22.89 -19.13
C ASP A 89 8.74 -24.32 -18.85
N GLU A 90 9.83 -24.45 -18.09
CA GLU A 90 10.37 -25.76 -17.68
C GLU A 90 9.43 -26.42 -16.67
N ALA A 91 8.90 -25.65 -15.71
CA ALA A 91 7.90 -26.12 -14.76
C ALA A 91 6.66 -26.66 -15.49
N LEU A 92 6.11 -25.90 -16.43
CA LEU A 92 4.96 -26.35 -17.24
C LEU A 92 5.29 -27.58 -18.08
N SER A 93 6.49 -27.67 -18.66
CA SER A 93 6.90 -28.85 -19.41
C SER A 93 6.93 -30.10 -18.51
N LEU A 94 7.45 -29.96 -17.29
CA LEU A 94 7.52 -31.05 -16.31
C LEU A 94 6.13 -31.47 -15.85
N ILE A 95 5.29 -30.51 -15.45
CA ILE A 95 3.90 -30.70 -15.03
C ILE A 95 3.10 -31.41 -16.13
N ASN A 96 3.18 -30.95 -17.39
CA ASN A 96 2.42 -31.55 -18.50
C ASN A 96 2.92 -32.96 -18.89
N SER A 97 4.12 -33.35 -18.49
CA SER A 97 4.66 -34.70 -18.68
C SER A 97 4.30 -35.66 -17.54
N SER A 98 3.77 -35.14 -16.43
CA SER A 98 3.39 -35.90 -15.23
C SER A 98 1.99 -36.50 -15.37
N THR A 99 1.71 -37.53 -14.56
CA THR A 99 0.36 -38.09 -14.45
C THR A 99 -0.56 -37.02 -13.86
N THR A 100 -1.77 -36.85 -14.41
CA THR A 100 -2.72 -35.88 -13.85
C THR A 100 -3.26 -36.36 -12.51
N THR A 101 -2.93 -35.63 -11.46
CA THR A 101 -3.43 -35.78 -10.08
C THR A 101 -3.95 -34.41 -9.59
N PRO A 102 -4.69 -34.35 -8.47
CA PRO A 102 -5.09 -33.08 -7.88
C PRO A 102 -3.89 -32.15 -7.59
N VAL A 103 -2.79 -32.69 -7.05
CA VAL A 103 -1.58 -31.92 -6.74
C VAL A 103 -0.96 -31.35 -8.03
N VAL A 104 -0.84 -32.15 -9.07
CA VAL A 104 -0.31 -31.71 -10.38
C VAL A 104 -1.15 -30.57 -10.97
N LEU A 105 -2.47 -30.61 -10.79
CA LEU A 105 -3.37 -29.54 -11.23
C LEU A 105 -3.24 -28.28 -10.37
N MET A 106 -3.01 -28.40 -9.06
CA MET A 106 -2.69 -27.26 -8.20
C MET A 106 -1.36 -26.60 -8.57
N LEU A 107 -0.30 -27.40 -8.78
CA LEU A 107 1.00 -26.88 -9.27
C LEU A 107 0.85 -26.19 -10.63
N LYS A 108 0.00 -26.73 -11.51
CA LYS A 108 -0.33 -26.09 -12.78
C LYS A 108 -1.02 -24.74 -12.58
N ALA A 109 -1.94 -24.65 -11.63
CA ALA A 109 -2.63 -23.42 -11.30
C ALA A 109 -1.66 -22.35 -10.78
N GLU A 110 -0.75 -22.73 -9.89
CA GLU A 110 0.29 -21.86 -9.35
C GLU A 110 1.18 -21.27 -10.44
N VAL A 111 1.66 -22.11 -11.37
CA VAL A 111 2.48 -21.61 -12.50
C VAL A 111 1.68 -20.64 -13.40
N PHE A 112 0.39 -20.89 -13.62
CA PHE A 112 -0.45 -19.96 -14.38
C PHE A 112 -0.74 -18.66 -13.63
N GLN A 113 -0.85 -18.70 -12.30
CA GLN A 113 -0.96 -17.51 -11.47
C GLN A 113 0.28 -16.63 -11.61
N GLN A 114 1.49 -17.22 -11.59
CA GLN A 114 2.75 -16.49 -11.82
C GLN A 114 2.82 -15.87 -13.22
N LEU A 115 2.11 -16.45 -14.20
CA LEU A 115 1.96 -15.90 -15.55
C LEU A 115 0.83 -14.86 -15.68
N ASN A 116 0.15 -14.49 -14.58
CA ASN A 116 -1.06 -13.66 -14.56
C ASN A 116 -2.20 -14.22 -15.43
N MET A 117 -2.33 -15.55 -15.52
CA MET A 117 -3.36 -16.26 -16.28
C MET A 117 -4.41 -16.86 -15.35
N ASN A 118 -5.06 -16.01 -14.56
CA ASN A 118 -5.96 -16.41 -13.45
C ASN A 118 -7.13 -17.29 -13.91
N ASP A 119 -7.71 -17.03 -15.08
CA ASP A 119 -8.78 -17.89 -15.65
C ASP A 119 -8.34 -19.35 -15.86
N ILE A 120 -7.09 -19.55 -16.29
CA ILE A 120 -6.53 -20.89 -16.54
C ILE A 120 -6.14 -21.55 -15.22
N ALA A 121 -5.63 -20.77 -14.27
CA ALA A 121 -5.34 -21.25 -12.92
C ALA A 121 -6.62 -21.72 -12.22
N LEU A 122 -7.68 -20.92 -12.22
CA LEU A 122 -8.99 -21.29 -11.69
C LEU A 122 -9.53 -22.55 -12.35
N LYS A 123 -9.43 -22.65 -13.69
CA LYS A 123 -9.85 -23.86 -14.40
C LYS A 123 -9.09 -25.09 -13.90
N ALA A 124 -7.78 -25.00 -13.72
CA ALA A 124 -6.97 -26.11 -13.22
C ALA A 124 -7.38 -26.51 -11.79
N LEU A 125 -7.69 -25.55 -10.92
CA LEU A 125 -8.19 -25.83 -9.56
C LEU A 125 -9.59 -26.46 -9.57
N PHE A 126 -10.49 -26.02 -10.44
CA PHE A 126 -11.80 -26.67 -10.61
C PHE A 126 -11.67 -28.09 -11.17
N ASP A 127 -10.78 -28.31 -12.15
CA ASP A 127 -10.46 -29.66 -12.64
C ASP A 127 -9.90 -30.52 -11.49
N ALA A 128 -9.10 -29.97 -10.57
CA ALA A 128 -8.59 -30.67 -9.39
C ALA A 128 -9.71 -31.05 -8.41
N LYS A 129 -10.67 -30.14 -8.21
CA LYS A 129 -11.85 -30.34 -7.36
C LYS A 129 -12.81 -31.41 -7.91
N GLU A 130 -12.82 -31.68 -9.21
CA GLU A 130 -13.56 -32.82 -9.77
C GLU A 130 -12.95 -34.18 -9.38
N LEU A 131 -11.66 -34.21 -8.99
CA LEU A 131 -10.92 -35.43 -8.67
C LEU A 131 -10.88 -35.73 -7.16
N THR A 132 -11.02 -34.72 -6.30
CA THR A 132 -10.99 -34.86 -4.85
C THR A 132 -11.79 -33.76 -4.15
N ASP A 133 -12.36 -34.09 -2.99
CA ASP A 133 -13.04 -33.15 -2.09
C ASP A 133 -12.09 -32.55 -1.04
N ASP A 134 -10.78 -32.50 -1.33
CA ASP A 134 -9.78 -31.98 -0.39
C ASP A 134 -9.98 -30.47 -0.17
N PRO A 135 -10.21 -30.01 1.08
CA PRO A 135 -10.43 -28.60 1.37
C PRO A 135 -9.27 -27.68 0.95
N ILE A 136 -8.05 -28.20 0.80
CA ILE A 136 -6.91 -27.39 0.34
C ILE A 136 -7.16 -26.77 -1.05
N ILE A 137 -7.98 -27.42 -1.89
CA ILE A 137 -8.32 -26.91 -3.22
C ILE A 137 -9.31 -25.75 -3.10
N ASP A 138 -10.30 -25.85 -2.20
CA ASP A 138 -11.21 -24.73 -1.92
C ASP A 138 -10.45 -23.52 -1.36
N PHE A 139 -9.43 -23.76 -0.54
CA PHE A 139 -8.54 -22.71 -0.04
C PHE A 139 -7.73 -22.08 -1.18
N ALA A 140 -7.13 -22.88 -2.05
CA ALA A 140 -6.39 -22.37 -3.21
C ALA A 140 -7.27 -21.53 -4.16
N ILE A 141 -8.53 -21.95 -4.37
CA ILE A 141 -9.51 -21.18 -5.15
C ILE A 141 -9.84 -19.86 -4.43
N ALA A 142 -10.05 -19.89 -3.11
CA ALA A 142 -10.36 -18.71 -2.32
C ALA A 142 -9.22 -17.67 -2.34
N GLU A 143 -7.97 -18.09 -2.12
CA GLU A 143 -6.80 -17.21 -2.17
C GLU A 143 -6.58 -16.65 -3.58
N LEU A 144 -6.81 -17.44 -4.64
CA LEU A 144 -6.69 -16.94 -6.01
C LEU A 144 -7.74 -15.85 -6.31
N TYR A 145 -9.01 -16.03 -5.93
CA TYR A 145 -10.03 -14.99 -6.07
C TYR A 145 -9.74 -13.77 -5.21
N PHE A 146 -9.22 -13.97 -3.99
CA PHE A 146 -8.82 -12.89 -3.09
C PHE A 146 -7.74 -12.00 -3.73
N HIS A 147 -6.70 -12.61 -4.32
CA HIS A 147 -5.64 -11.89 -5.01
C HIS A 147 -6.07 -11.26 -6.34
N ASP A 148 -7.04 -11.86 -7.05
CA ASP A 148 -7.62 -11.30 -8.27
C ASP A 148 -8.56 -10.11 -7.99
N GLY A 149 -9.02 -9.99 -6.73
CA GLY A 149 -9.96 -8.94 -6.30
C GLY A 149 -11.43 -9.30 -6.49
N ASP A 150 -11.75 -10.54 -6.90
CA ASP A 150 -13.13 -11.06 -6.88
C ASP A 150 -13.50 -11.49 -5.45
N LEU A 151 -13.64 -10.47 -4.60
CA LEU A 151 -13.94 -10.63 -3.18
C LEU A 151 -15.25 -11.39 -2.91
N PRO A 152 -16.33 -11.25 -3.70
CA PRO A 152 -17.53 -12.08 -3.53
C PRO A 152 -17.28 -13.58 -3.69
N GLU A 153 -16.51 -14.00 -4.71
CA GLU A 153 -16.17 -15.41 -4.90
C GLU A 153 -15.18 -15.91 -3.84
N ALA A 154 -14.19 -15.09 -3.46
CA ALA A 154 -13.31 -15.40 -2.34
C ALA A 154 -14.11 -15.64 -1.05
N ASN A 155 -15.02 -14.73 -0.71
CA ASN A 155 -15.92 -14.85 0.45
C ASN A 155 -16.70 -16.17 0.42
N ARG A 156 -17.27 -16.52 -0.74
CA ARG A 156 -18.02 -17.77 -0.93
C ARG A 156 -17.15 -18.99 -0.62
N HIS A 157 -15.94 -19.06 -1.16
CA HIS A 157 -15.05 -20.21 -0.98
C HIS A 157 -14.48 -20.32 0.45
N TYR A 158 -14.11 -19.20 1.09
CA TYR A 158 -13.74 -19.23 2.51
C TYR A 158 -14.90 -19.65 3.42
N THR A 159 -16.12 -19.22 3.12
CA THR A 159 -17.33 -19.64 3.87
C THR A 159 -17.55 -21.15 3.74
N ILE A 160 -17.27 -21.76 2.58
CA ILE A 160 -17.36 -23.22 2.41
C ILE A 160 -16.42 -23.93 3.38
N LEU A 161 -15.17 -23.48 3.49
CA LEU A 161 -14.18 -24.04 4.41
C LEU A 161 -14.61 -23.88 5.87
N LEU A 162 -15.08 -22.68 6.25
CA LEU A 162 -15.53 -22.42 7.61
C LEU A 162 -16.75 -23.29 8.00
N ASN A 163 -17.67 -23.54 7.06
CA ASN A 163 -18.79 -24.45 7.25
C ASN A 163 -18.38 -25.92 7.42
N GLN A 164 -17.15 -26.28 7.04
CA GLN A 164 -16.54 -27.59 7.30
C GLN A 164 -15.76 -27.63 8.62
N GLU A 165 -15.92 -26.62 9.48
CA GLU A 165 -15.19 -26.45 10.75
C GLU A 165 -13.68 -26.28 10.56
N ILE A 166 -13.25 -25.77 9.39
CA ILE A 166 -11.86 -25.43 9.11
C ILE A 166 -11.66 -23.94 9.41
N GLU A 167 -10.94 -23.66 10.51
CA GLU A 167 -10.67 -22.29 10.96
C GLU A 167 -9.33 -21.75 10.41
N GLN A 168 -8.38 -22.63 10.06
CA GLN A 168 -7.05 -22.24 9.62
C GLN A 168 -6.50 -23.20 8.55
N VAL A 169 -5.88 -22.64 7.52
CA VAL A 169 -5.17 -23.39 6.46
C VAL A 169 -3.86 -22.68 6.16
N ASN A 170 -2.73 -23.39 6.11
CA ASN A 170 -1.41 -22.81 5.83
C ASN A 170 -1.10 -21.53 6.62
N GLN A 171 -1.39 -21.54 7.93
CA GLN A 171 -1.25 -20.42 8.86
C GLN A 171 -2.24 -19.25 8.67
N VAL A 172 -3.03 -19.25 7.60
CA VAL A 172 -4.07 -18.25 7.35
C VAL A 172 -5.31 -18.57 8.18
N ASP A 173 -5.70 -17.65 9.06
CA ASP A 173 -6.97 -17.68 9.80
C ASP A 173 -8.11 -17.24 8.88
N LEU A 174 -9.09 -18.12 8.66
CA LEU A 174 -10.15 -17.87 7.70
C LEU A 174 -11.15 -16.82 8.17
N ASN A 175 -11.33 -16.66 9.48
CA ASN A 175 -12.18 -15.59 10.01
C ASN A 175 -11.51 -14.23 9.80
N LEU A 176 -10.20 -14.10 10.01
CA LEU A 176 -9.49 -12.85 9.72
C LEU A 176 -9.54 -12.50 8.22
N ARG A 177 -9.37 -13.50 7.33
CA ARG A 177 -9.57 -13.30 5.88
C ARG A 177 -10.98 -12.83 5.54
N LEU A 178 -12.00 -13.50 6.09
CA LEU A 178 -13.40 -13.14 5.85
C LEU A 178 -13.74 -11.76 6.43
N ALA A 179 -13.15 -11.37 7.56
CA ALA A 179 -13.30 -10.03 8.12
C ALA A 179 -12.77 -8.97 7.15
N GLU A 180 -11.53 -9.14 6.66
CA GLU A 180 -10.93 -8.25 5.66
C GLU A 180 -11.76 -8.15 4.36
N ILE A 181 -12.23 -9.30 3.87
CA ILE A 181 -13.08 -9.35 2.67
C ILE A 181 -14.40 -8.58 2.90
N ASN A 182 -15.06 -8.80 4.03
CA ASN A 182 -16.34 -8.15 4.32
C ASN A 182 -16.19 -6.65 4.59
N MET A 183 -15.08 -6.19 5.17
CA MET A 183 -14.76 -4.76 5.25
C MET A 183 -14.69 -4.12 3.86
N ASN A 184 -13.96 -4.76 2.92
CA ASN A 184 -13.81 -4.27 1.55
C ASN A 184 -15.13 -4.31 0.75
N LEU A 185 -16.02 -5.25 1.08
CA LEU A 185 -17.38 -5.33 0.53
C LEU A 185 -18.37 -4.38 1.21
N LEU A 186 -17.95 -3.62 2.24
CA LEU A 186 -18.78 -2.75 3.08
C LEU A 186 -19.85 -3.48 3.91
N ASN A 187 -19.67 -4.79 4.12
CA ASN A 187 -20.49 -5.63 5.00
C ASN A 187 -19.93 -5.57 6.43
N LEU A 188 -20.09 -4.41 7.08
CA LEU A 188 -19.39 -4.10 8.32
C LEU A 188 -19.81 -4.98 9.51
N GLU A 189 -21.07 -5.38 9.61
CA GLU A 189 -21.54 -6.24 10.71
C GLU A 189 -21.03 -7.68 10.52
N GLU A 190 -21.04 -8.21 9.30
CA GLU A 190 -20.44 -9.51 8.98
C GLU A 190 -18.93 -9.52 9.26
N ALA A 191 -18.22 -8.43 8.93
CA ALA A 191 -16.82 -8.29 9.28
C ALA A 191 -16.60 -8.33 10.80
N ARG A 192 -17.47 -7.66 11.57
CA ARG A 192 -17.41 -7.65 13.04
C ARG A 192 -17.65 -9.04 13.61
N ASP A 193 -18.62 -9.77 13.07
CA ASP A 193 -18.89 -11.16 13.47
C ASP A 193 -17.67 -12.06 13.24
N HIS A 194 -16.98 -11.90 12.10
CA HIS A 194 -15.77 -12.65 11.80
C HIS A 194 -14.58 -12.28 12.72
N PHE A 195 -14.34 -11.00 13.01
CA PHE A 195 -13.34 -10.63 14.03
C PHE A 195 -13.66 -11.23 15.39
N GLY A 196 -14.93 -11.24 15.80
CA GLY A 196 -15.37 -11.85 17.06
C GLY A 196 -15.26 -13.38 17.10
N ALA A 197 -15.26 -14.04 15.94
CA ALA A 197 -15.09 -15.48 15.80
C ALA A 197 -13.62 -15.91 15.74
N ALA A 198 -12.72 -15.03 15.30
CA ALA A 198 -11.28 -15.27 15.31
C ALA A 198 -10.72 -15.29 16.74
N ARG A 199 -9.65 -16.07 16.96
CA ARG A 199 -9.00 -16.14 18.27
C ARG A 199 -7.96 -15.03 18.35
N GLU A 200 -7.97 -14.24 19.43
CA GLU A 200 -7.02 -13.13 19.64
C GLU A 200 -5.54 -13.55 19.52
N GLU A 201 -5.21 -14.82 19.83
CA GLU A 201 -3.87 -15.40 19.70
C GLU A 201 -3.36 -15.45 18.25
N ASN A 202 -4.27 -15.41 17.28
CA ASN A 202 -3.96 -15.41 15.85
C ASN A 202 -3.81 -14.00 15.27
N PHE A 203 -4.15 -12.95 16.02
CA PHE A 203 -4.10 -11.58 15.52
C PHE A 203 -2.65 -11.12 15.39
N SER A 204 -2.32 -10.61 14.21
CA SER A 204 -1.17 -9.74 14.02
C SER A 204 -1.48 -8.32 14.51
N ASN A 205 -0.46 -7.46 14.56
CA ASN A 205 -0.65 -6.05 14.87
C ASN A 205 -1.56 -5.34 13.84
N ASP A 206 -1.44 -5.74 12.57
CA ASP A 206 -2.29 -5.22 11.49
C ASP A 206 -3.74 -5.67 11.64
N ASP A 207 -4.00 -6.88 12.17
CA ASP A 207 -5.37 -7.35 12.43
C ASP A 207 -6.04 -6.54 13.54
N TRP A 208 -5.31 -6.21 14.61
CA TRP A 208 -5.80 -5.29 15.64
C TRP A 208 -6.14 -3.91 15.08
N TYR A 209 -5.29 -3.38 14.19
CA TYR A 209 -5.54 -2.11 13.53
C TYR A 209 -6.77 -2.17 12.60
N ARG A 210 -6.93 -3.26 11.83
CA ARG A 210 -8.10 -3.47 10.96
C ARG A 210 -9.40 -3.58 11.74
N GLU A 211 -9.41 -4.31 12.85
CA GLU A 211 -10.60 -4.35 13.73
C GLU A 211 -10.90 -2.95 14.30
N ALA A 212 -9.88 -2.19 14.72
CA ALA A 212 -10.08 -0.82 15.19
C ALA A 212 -10.67 0.09 14.11
N LEU A 213 -10.20 -0.04 12.87
CA LEU A 213 -10.74 0.69 11.73
C LEU A 213 -12.21 0.34 11.47
N LEU A 214 -12.57 -0.95 11.56
CA LEU A 214 -13.96 -1.39 11.47
C LEU A 214 -14.82 -0.77 12.57
N GLU A 215 -14.37 -0.81 13.83
CA GLU A 215 -15.12 -0.26 14.96
C GLU A 215 -15.26 1.26 14.86
N TYR A 216 -14.25 1.95 14.32
CA TYR A 216 -14.35 3.37 13.97
C TYR A 216 -15.44 3.63 12.91
N GLN A 217 -15.50 2.84 11.84
CA GLN A 217 -16.53 2.96 10.79
C GLN A 217 -17.94 2.71 11.34
N LEU A 218 -18.06 1.82 12.32
CA LEU A 218 -19.30 1.51 13.03
C LEU A 218 -19.61 2.50 14.18
N GLN A 219 -18.76 3.52 14.37
CA GLN A 219 -18.87 4.57 15.39
C GLN A 219 -18.76 4.07 16.84
N GLU A 220 -18.20 2.87 17.04
CA GLU A 220 -17.90 2.30 18.36
C GLU A 220 -16.51 2.76 18.83
N TYR A 221 -16.40 4.07 19.06
CA TYR A 221 -15.13 4.75 19.31
C TYR A 221 -14.36 4.23 20.53
N ASP A 222 -15.04 3.87 21.62
CA ASP A 222 -14.39 3.34 22.83
C ASP A 222 -13.68 2.00 22.55
N LYS A 223 -14.32 1.14 21.74
CA LYS A 223 -13.73 -0.14 21.33
C LYS A 223 -12.57 0.09 20.37
N ALA A 224 -12.73 0.98 19.40
CA ALA A 224 -11.65 1.35 18.47
C ALA A 224 -10.42 1.88 19.22
N ILE A 225 -10.60 2.77 20.20
CA ILE A 225 -9.49 3.29 21.04
C ILE A 225 -8.80 2.14 21.79
N SER A 226 -9.55 1.25 22.44
CA SER A 226 -8.96 0.12 23.17
C SER A 226 -8.15 -0.83 22.28
N LEU A 227 -8.62 -1.06 21.04
CA LEU A 227 -7.88 -1.86 20.05
C LEU A 227 -6.61 -1.13 19.57
N LEU A 228 -6.68 0.18 19.35
CA LEU A 228 -5.52 1.00 18.99
C LEU A 228 -4.47 1.07 20.10
N GLU A 229 -4.89 1.07 21.38
CA GLU A 229 -3.96 0.95 22.50
C GLU A 229 -3.20 -0.40 22.46
N LYS A 230 -3.88 -1.51 22.13
CA LYS A 230 -3.19 -2.80 21.90
C LYS A 230 -2.18 -2.71 20.74
N VAL A 231 -2.53 -2.03 19.64
CA VAL A 231 -1.62 -1.81 18.50
C VAL A 231 -0.36 -1.07 18.95
N LEU A 232 -0.52 -0.03 19.75
CA LEU A 232 0.58 0.81 20.23
C LEU A 232 1.41 0.17 21.34
N ASP A 233 0.83 -0.74 22.13
CA ASP A 233 1.57 -1.55 23.10
C ASP A 233 2.57 -2.50 22.41
N ASN A 234 2.19 -3.04 21.24
CA ASN A 234 3.06 -3.90 20.44
C ASN A 234 4.05 -3.11 19.59
N GLU A 235 3.57 -2.07 18.90
CA GLU A 235 4.36 -1.22 18.00
C GLU A 235 4.16 0.27 18.33
N PRO A 236 4.97 0.83 19.26
CA PRO A 236 4.82 2.20 19.74
C PRO A 236 4.95 3.30 18.67
N TYR A 237 5.46 2.96 17.49
CA TYR A 237 5.72 3.91 16.39
C TYR A 237 4.73 3.78 15.23
N TYR A 238 3.64 3.03 15.40
CA TYR A 238 2.65 2.79 14.34
C TYR A 238 1.82 4.05 14.06
N MET A 239 2.32 4.90 13.15
CA MET A 239 1.73 6.22 12.83
C MET A 239 0.24 6.16 12.49
N ASN A 240 -0.17 5.14 11.72
CA ASN A 240 -1.57 4.98 11.33
C ASN A 240 -2.53 4.81 12.52
N ALA A 241 -2.06 4.24 13.64
CA ALA A 241 -2.86 4.09 14.85
C ALA A 241 -3.04 5.43 15.57
N TYR A 242 -1.99 6.26 15.62
CA TYR A 242 -2.08 7.62 16.15
C TYR A 242 -2.99 8.51 15.30
N ILE A 243 -2.91 8.40 13.97
CA ILE A 243 -3.82 9.13 13.06
C ILE A 243 -5.27 8.69 13.31
N LEU A 244 -5.53 7.40 13.47
CA LEU A 244 -6.90 6.93 13.72
C LEU A 244 -7.41 7.37 15.10
N LEU A 245 -6.59 7.31 16.16
CA LEU A 245 -6.91 7.86 17.48
C LEU A 245 -7.22 9.37 17.40
N MET A 246 -6.37 10.14 16.74
CA MET A 246 -6.57 11.57 16.50
C MET A 246 -7.91 11.82 15.78
N ASN A 247 -8.19 11.08 14.71
CA ASN A 247 -9.44 11.21 13.96
C ASN A 247 -10.68 10.85 14.81
N ILE A 248 -10.57 9.83 15.68
CA ILE A 248 -11.63 9.48 16.64
C ILE A 248 -11.89 10.68 17.57
N HIS A 249 -10.86 11.25 18.18
CA HIS A 249 -10.99 12.41 19.05
C HIS A 249 -11.51 13.66 18.31
N GLU A 250 -11.07 13.93 17.09
CA GLU A 250 -11.62 15.00 16.25
C GLU A 250 -13.12 14.79 15.97
N THR A 251 -13.54 13.54 15.71
CA THR A 251 -14.94 13.15 15.46
C THR A 251 -15.80 13.33 16.71
N GLN A 252 -15.25 13.05 17.89
CA GLN A 252 -15.89 13.28 19.18
C GLN A 252 -15.84 14.75 19.65
N HIS A 253 -15.25 15.65 18.84
CA HIS A 253 -15.01 17.06 19.17
C HIS A 253 -14.06 17.28 20.37
N ASP A 254 -13.25 16.28 20.72
CA ASP A 254 -12.22 16.37 21.76
C ASP A 254 -10.86 16.75 21.16
N LEU A 255 -10.77 17.99 20.67
CA LEU A 255 -9.55 18.51 20.04
C LEU A 255 -8.33 18.52 20.98
N PRO A 256 -8.46 18.78 22.30
CA PRO A 256 -7.34 18.65 23.24
C PRO A 256 -6.72 17.24 23.25
N GLU A 257 -7.53 16.18 23.26
CA GLU A 257 -7.02 14.81 23.26
C GLU A 257 -6.42 14.40 21.90
N ALA A 258 -6.97 14.93 20.79
CA ALA A 258 -6.37 14.78 19.46
C ALA A 258 -4.96 15.40 19.40
N ILE A 259 -4.78 16.60 19.98
CA ILE A 259 -3.46 17.25 20.09
C ILE A 259 -2.54 16.41 20.96
N ALA A 260 -2.99 16.00 22.15
CA ALA A 260 -2.20 15.19 23.08
C ALA A 260 -1.75 13.86 22.45
N THR A 261 -2.61 13.25 21.61
CA THR A 261 -2.29 12.03 20.85
C THR A 261 -1.10 12.25 19.91
N MET A 262 -1.11 13.34 19.14
CA MET A 262 -0.01 13.66 18.22
C MET A 262 1.26 14.13 18.95
N GLU A 263 1.12 14.86 20.05
CA GLU A 263 2.25 15.21 20.92
C GLU A 263 2.90 13.96 21.54
N ARG A 264 2.10 12.96 21.94
CA ARG A 264 2.60 11.67 22.41
C ARG A 264 3.36 10.90 21.34
N TYR A 265 2.93 10.98 20.07
CA TYR A 265 3.70 10.41 18.97
C TYR A 265 5.06 11.10 18.82
N LEU A 266 5.06 12.44 18.84
CA LEU A 266 6.28 13.24 18.64
C LEU A 266 7.24 13.18 19.83
N SER A 267 6.79 12.88 21.05
CA SER A 267 7.70 12.67 22.18
C SER A 267 8.61 11.46 22.00
N GLU A 268 8.17 10.50 21.19
CA GLU A 268 8.90 9.28 20.87
C GLU A 268 9.56 9.33 19.48
N ASN A 269 8.99 10.08 18.53
CA ASN A 269 9.53 10.27 17.17
C ASN A 269 9.41 11.74 16.71
N ASP A 270 10.48 12.51 16.93
CA ASP A 270 10.54 13.95 16.62
C ASP A 270 10.91 14.27 15.16
N LYS A 271 10.96 13.28 14.27
CA LYS A 271 11.39 13.45 12.86
C LYS A 271 10.32 13.09 11.84
N ASN A 272 9.06 13.06 12.24
CA ASN A 272 7.97 12.78 11.32
C ASN A 272 7.27 14.08 10.87
N PRO A 273 7.44 14.51 9.61
CA PRO A 273 6.80 15.72 9.09
C PRO A 273 5.26 15.63 9.14
N LEU A 274 4.68 14.46 8.84
CA LEU A 274 3.22 14.23 8.86
C LEU A 274 2.62 14.47 10.25
N ALA A 275 3.36 14.15 11.32
CA ALA A 275 2.89 14.38 12.67
C ALA A 275 2.83 15.87 13.04
N TYR A 276 3.84 16.64 12.62
CA TYR A 276 3.83 18.10 12.77
C TYR A 276 2.75 18.76 11.93
N PHE A 277 2.52 18.30 10.70
CA PHE A 277 1.41 18.75 9.87
C PHE A 277 0.05 18.56 10.55
N HIS A 278 -0.20 17.37 11.12
CA HIS A 278 -1.44 17.11 11.86
C HIS A 278 -1.60 18.01 13.09
N LEU A 279 -0.54 18.27 13.85
CA LEU A 279 -0.59 19.25 14.94
C LEU A 279 -0.92 20.66 14.44
N GLY A 280 -0.27 21.12 13.36
CA GLY A 280 -0.56 22.41 12.75
C GLY A 280 -2.05 22.52 12.37
N ARG A 281 -2.59 21.48 11.73
CA ARG A 281 -4.02 21.40 11.38
C ARG A 281 -4.93 21.48 12.60
N LEU A 282 -4.62 20.76 13.68
CA LEU A 282 -5.40 20.79 14.92
C LEU A 282 -5.35 22.18 15.59
N HIS A 283 -4.19 22.84 15.61
CA HIS A 283 -4.05 24.20 16.13
C HIS A 283 -4.80 25.24 15.29
N PHE A 284 -4.76 25.10 13.96
CA PHE A 284 -5.53 25.94 13.04
C PHE A 284 -7.04 25.81 13.30
N ARG A 285 -7.53 24.57 13.47
CA ARG A 285 -8.94 24.27 13.77
C ARG A 285 -9.39 24.74 15.15
N THR A 286 -8.50 24.75 16.15
CA THR A 286 -8.77 25.25 17.51
C THR A 286 -8.64 26.77 17.65
N ASN A 287 -8.53 27.49 16.52
CA ASN A 287 -8.37 28.94 16.46
C ASN A 287 -7.12 29.43 17.21
N GLN A 288 -6.02 28.67 17.05
CA GLN A 288 -4.66 29.01 17.47
C GLN A 288 -3.72 29.03 16.25
N PRO A 289 -4.00 29.87 15.23
CA PRO A 289 -3.26 29.90 13.98
C PRO A 289 -1.77 30.22 14.15
N GLU A 290 -1.37 30.98 15.18
CA GLU A 290 0.04 31.28 15.45
C GLU A 290 0.82 30.01 15.82
N ASN A 291 0.24 29.13 16.64
CA ASN A 291 0.83 27.82 16.93
C ASN A 291 0.83 26.92 15.68
N ALA A 292 -0.14 27.08 14.79
CA ALA A 292 -0.22 26.29 13.57
C ALA A 292 0.97 26.59 12.63
N LEU A 293 1.33 27.87 12.47
CA LEU A 293 2.51 28.28 11.68
C LEU A 293 3.79 27.59 12.17
N ASP A 294 4.03 27.58 13.48
CA ASP A 294 5.21 26.91 14.07
C ASP A 294 5.28 25.41 13.75
N TYR A 295 4.12 24.75 13.68
CA TYR A 295 4.05 23.32 13.38
C TYR A 295 4.14 23.02 11.89
N PHE A 296 3.54 23.84 11.03
CA PHE A 296 3.72 23.72 9.59
C PHE A 296 5.18 23.99 9.17
N ASP A 297 5.84 25.00 9.75
CA ASP A 297 7.27 25.26 9.54
C ASP A 297 8.15 24.05 9.92
N LYS A 298 7.86 23.42 11.07
CA LYS A 298 8.58 22.19 11.46
C LYS A 298 8.38 21.04 10.48
N ALA A 299 7.16 20.87 9.95
CA ALA A 299 6.89 19.85 8.94
C ALA A 299 7.71 20.11 7.67
N ILE A 300 7.71 21.35 7.17
CA ILE A 300 8.46 21.79 5.99
C ILE A 300 9.97 21.64 6.17
N ARG A 301 10.51 21.97 7.35
CA ARG A 301 11.95 21.80 7.62
C ARG A 301 12.40 20.33 7.63
N LEU A 302 11.48 19.40 7.90
CA LEU A 302 11.76 17.96 7.86
C LEU A 302 11.55 17.37 6.47
N ASP A 303 10.59 17.89 5.72
CA ASP A 303 10.29 17.51 4.35
C ASP A 303 9.96 18.75 3.51
N GLN A 304 10.93 19.16 2.70
CA GLN A 304 10.88 20.38 1.89
C GLN A 304 9.93 20.25 0.69
N ASP A 305 9.50 19.04 0.35
CA ASP A 305 8.56 18.78 -0.74
C ASP A 305 7.13 18.59 -0.22
N TYR A 306 6.89 18.87 1.08
CA TYR A 306 5.60 18.61 1.71
C TYR A 306 4.55 19.68 1.38
N ASP A 307 3.96 19.56 0.19
CA ASP A 307 3.00 20.51 -0.37
C ASP A 307 1.82 20.83 0.56
N ASP A 308 1.18 19.83 1.18
CA ASP A 308 0.05 20.06 2.10
C ASP A 308 0.43 20.97 3.28
N ALA A 309 1.67 20.89 3.77
CA ALA A 309 2.15 21.75 4.85
C ALA A 309 2.36 23.20 4.37
N TYR A 310 2.86 23.40 3.15
CA TYR A 310 2.95 24.73 2.52
C TYR A 310 1.56 25.33 2.28
N LEU A 311 0.63 24.56 1.71
CA LEU A 311 -0.74 25.00 1.46
C LEU A 311 -1.37 25.54 2.76
N MET A 312 -1.34 24.75 3.83
CA MET A 312 -1.90 25.14 5.13
C MET A 312 -1.14 26.30 5.78
N LEU A 313 0.17 26.39 5.60
CA LEU A 313 0.97 27.54 6.06
C LEU A 313 0.50 28.83 5.37
N PHE A 314 0.38 28.83 4.04
CA PHE A 314 -0.04 30.00 3.26
C PHE A 314 -1.47 30.42 3.58
N GLU A 315 -2.40 29.47 3.69
CA GLU A 315 -3.76 29.74 4.20
C GLU A 315 -3.74 30.40 5.57
N THR A 316 -2.84 29.94 6.45
CA THR A 316 -2.72 30.47 7.81
C THR A 316 -2.17 31.89 7.83
N LEU A 317 -1.16 32.20 7.01
CA LEU A 317 -0.60 33.55 6.86
C LEU A 317 -1.66 34.55 6.35
N LEU A 318 -2.38 34.18 5.29
CA LEU A 318 -3.47 35.00 4.72
C LEU A 318 -4.58 35.24 5.75
N LYS A 319 -4.97 34.20 6.50
CA LYS A 319 -5.99 34.33 7.56
C LYS A 319 -5.56 35.26 8.69
N LEU A 320 -4.26 35.30 8.99
CA LEU A 320 -3.68 36.13 10.03
C LEU A 320 -3.37 37.56 9.59
N ASP A 321 -3.47 37.88 8.29
CA ASP A 321 -2.98 39.14 7.71
C ASP A 321 -1.48 39.34 8.01
N ALA A 322 -0.72 38.24 7.97
CA ALA A 322 0.71 38.17 8.30
C ALA A 322 1.55 37.78 7.06
N SER A 323 1.11 38.18 5.87
CA SER A 323 1.78 37.89 4.60
C SER A 323 3.21 38.46 4.53
N GLU A 324 3.53 39.50 5.30
CA GLU A 324 4.88 40.08 5.38
C GLU A 324 5.95 39.11 5.92
N ASP A 325 5.55 38.08 6.68
CA ASP A 325 6.46 37.11 7.29
C ASP A 325 6.82 35.94 6.36
N ILE A 326 6.32 35.91 5.12
CA ILE A 326 6.48 34.76 4.20
C ILE A 326 7.94 34.32 3.99
N ASP A 327 8.86 35.27 3.88
CA ASP A 327 10.28 34.97 3.61
C ASP A 327 10.96 34.25 4.80
N ASP A 328 10.39 34.30 6.01
CA ASP A 328 10.86 33.55 7.18
C ASP A 328 10.52 32.05 7.09
N TYR A 329 9.60 31.64 6.21
CA TYR A 329 9.15 30.24 6.08
C TYR A 329 9.67 29.55 4.81
N LEU A 330 10.12 30.30 3.80
CA LEU A 330 10.60 29.76 2.51
C LEU A 330 12.09 29.38 2.53
N HIS A 331 12.56 28.73 3.61
CA HIS A 331 13.96 28.29 3.70
C HIS A 331 14.25 27.11 2.78
N ASP A 332 15.30 27.20 1.96
CA ASP A 332 15.69 26.18 0.99
C ASP A 332 14.51 25.75 0.06
N PHE A 333 13.60 26.69 -0.19
CA PHE A 333 12.33 26.48 -0.90
C PHE A 333 12.52 26.14 -2.38
N ASP A 334 11.93 25.01 -2.81
CA ASP A 334 11.76 24.65 -4.22
C ASP A 334 10.28 24.67 -4.60
N HIS A 335 9.85 25.73 -5.29
CA HIS A 335 8.46 25.89 -5.71
C HIS A 335 8.02 24.84 -6.75
N HIS A 336 8.95 24.14 -7.43
CA HIS A 336 8.59 23.11 -8.41
C HIS A 336 7.98 21.86 -7.77
N ALA A 337 8.16 21.69 -6.45
CA ALA A 337 7.53 20.61 -5.68
C ALA A 337 6.07 20.92 -5.28
N LEU A 338 5.62 22.17 -5.45
CA LEU A 338 4.30 22.60 -5.03
C LEU A 338 3.21 22.28 -6.06
N SER A 339 1.99 22.07 -5.56
CA SER A 339 0.78 22.01 -6.37
C SER A 339 0.40 23.39 -6.92
N GLY A 340 -0.49 23.39 -7.92
CA GLY A 340 -1.03 24.63 -8.47
C GLY A 340 -1.77 25.45 -7.41
N GLU A 341 -2.49 24.77 -6.51
CA GLU A 341 -3.21 25.36 -5.38
C GLU A 341 -2.28 26.07 -4.40
N SER A 342 -1.16 25.44 -4.02
CA SER A 342 -0.15 26.06 -3.16
C SER A 342 0.52 27.26 -3.81
N LEU A 343 0.88 27.16 -5.10
CA LEU A 343 1.44 28.29 -5.86
C LEU A 343 0.47 29.45 -5.99
N TYR A 344 -0.83 29.15 -6.15
CA TYR A 344 -1.86 30.17 -6.19
C TYR A 344 -1.94 30.95 -4.86
N LEU A 345 -1.93 30.27 -3.72
CA LEU A 345 -1.93 30.96 -2.42
C LEU A 345 -0.64 31.77 -2.21
N LEU A 346 0.51 31.24 -2.63
CA LEU A 346 1.77 31.97 -2.59
C LEU A 346 1.75 33.23 -3.46
N ALA A 347 1.12 33.15 -4.64
CA ALA A 347 0.93 34.30 -5.52
C ALA A 347 0.07 35.39 -4.84
N LYS A 348 -1.00 35.00 -4.13
CA LYS A 348 -1.83 35.93 -3.35
C LYS A 348 -1.03 36.62 -2.25
N ILE A 349 -0.20 35.88 -1.52
CA ILE A 349 0.67 36.45 -0.47
C ILE A 349 1.61 37.50 -1.07
N TYR A 350 2.26 37.22 -2.19
CA TYR A 350 3.14 38.19 -2.83
C TYR A 350 2.39 39.38 -3.45
N ALA A 351 1.14 39.18 -3.91
CA ALA A 351 0.28 40.28 -4.34
C ALA A 351 -0.11 41.21 -3.17
N GLU A 352 -0.47 40.66 -1.99
CA GLU A 352 -0.71 41.46 -0.78
C GLU A 352 0.53 42.25 -0.34
N ASN A 353 1.72 41.68 -0.54
CA ASN A 353 3.00 42.31 -0.25
C ASN A 353 3.47 43.31 -1.32
N GLU A 354 2.67 43.57 -2.37
CA GLU A 354 3.00 44.42 -3.51
C GLU A 354 4.28 43.98 -4.28
N ASP A 355 4.68 42.70 -4.19
CA ASP A 355 5.78 42.13 -4.98
C ASP A 355 5.23 41.53 -6.28
N ASP A 356 4.93 42.43 -7.22
CA ASP A 356 4.32 42.06 -8.51
C ASP A 356 5.17 41.10 -9.34
N GLY A 357 6.49 41.12 -9.15
CA GLY A 357 7.40 40.22 -9.87
C GLY A 357 7.14 38.77 -9.49
N LYS A 358 7.17 38.47 -8.18
CA LYS A 358 6.92 37.13 -7.66
C LYS A 358 5.45 36.72 -7.79
N ALA A 359 4.52 37.63 -7.54
CA ALA A 359 3.10 37.35 -7.69
C ALA A 359 2.77 36.88 -9.12
N MET A 360 3.27 37.60 -10.14
CA MET A 360 3.05 37.23 -11.54
C MET A 360 3.71 35.88 -11.92
N GLU A 361 4.92 35.63 -11.41
CA GLU A 361 5.62 34.35 -11.58
C GLU A 361 4.76 33.18 -11.07
N TYR A 362 4.36 33.23 -9.80
CA TYR A 362 3.61 32.14 -9.18
C TYR A 362 2.18 32.00 -9.69
N TYR A 363 1.49 33.09 -10.05
CA TYR A 363 0.21 32.98 -10.74
C TYR A 363 0.35 32.28 -12.10
N SER A 364 1.40 32.61 -12.87
CA SER A 364 1.63 31.99 -14.18
C SER A 364 1.94 30.49 -14.04
N GLU A 365 2.73 30.12 -13.05
CA GLU A 365 3.05 28.71 -12.79
C GLU A 365 1.83 27.94 -12.27
N ALA A 366 1.08 28.53 -11.33
CA ALA A 366 -0.19 27.99 -10.87
C ALA A 366 -1.15 27.76 -12.04
N ALA A 367 -1.26 28.69 -12.99
CA ALA A 367 -2.12 28.51 -14.18
C ALA A 367 -1.68 27.36 -15.11
N GLY A 368 -0.41 26.95 -15.05
CA GLY A 368 0.11 25.80 -15.78
C GLY A 368 -0.22 24.45 -15.13
N LEU A 369 -0.50 24.44 -13.82
CA LEU A 369 -0.79 23.24 -13.04
C LEU A 369 -2.28 23.11 -12.68
N ILE A 370 -2.92 24.23 -12.36
CA ILE A 370 -4.34 24.33 -12.09
C ILE A 370 -5.08 24.06 -13.41
N GLY A 371 -5.96 23.06 -13.38
CA GLY A 371 -6.87 22.75 -14.47
C GLY A 371 -7.92 23.86 -14.68
N GLU A 372 -9.17 23.46 -14.90
CA GLU A 372 -10.29 24.39 -15.06
C GLU A 372 -10.84 24.80 -13.68
N SER A 373 -10.27 25.84 -13.06
CA SER A 373 -10.76 26.42 -11.80
C SER A 373 -11.25 27.86 -12.01
N LEU A 374 -12.56 28.08 -11.94
CA LEU A 374 -13.15 29.40 -12.14
C LEU A 374 -12.58 30.39 -11.11
N GLU A 375 -12.62 30.02 -9.82
CA GLU A 375 -12.14 30.82 -8.70
C GLU A 375 -10.71 31.33 -8.91
N PHE A 376 -9.80 30.44 -9.32
CA PHE A 376 -8.41 30.81 -9.60
C PHE A 376 -8.30 31.85 -10.73
N TYR A 377 -8.96 31.62 -11.86
CA TYR A 377 -8.86 32.54 -13.00
C TYR A 377 -9.58 33.87 -12.74
N GLU A 378 -10.62 33.90 -11.90
CA GLU A 378 -11.26 35.14 -11.45
C GLU A 378 -10.28 35.98 -10.62
N ASP A 379 -9.65 35.38 -9.60
CA ASP A 379 -8.66 36.05 -8.75
C ASP A 379 -7.43 36.49 -9.57
N TYR A 380 -6.97 35.66 -10.50
CA TYR A 380 -5.84 36.02 -11.36
C TYR A 380 -6.18 37.17 -12.32
N TYR A 381 -7.39 37.19 -12.88
CA TYR A 381 -7.87 38.31 -13.70
C TYR A 381 -7.96 39.61 -12.91
N ASP A 382 -8.51 39.55 -11.70
CA ASP A 382 -8.66 40.71 -10.83
C ASP A 382 -7.27 41.27 -10.45
N TYR A 383 -6.32 40.40 -10.08
CA TYR A 383 -4.92 40.80 -9.85
C TYR A 383 -4.29 41.47 -11.07
N LEU A 384 -4.35 40.85 -12.26
CA LEU A 384 -3.78 41.41 -13.49
C LEU A 384 -4.44 42.76 -13.87
N SER A 385 -5.71 42.95 -13.52
CA SER A 385 -6.43 44.21 -13.72
C SER A 385 -5.92 45.32 -12.82
N GLU A 386 -5.60 45.01 -11.56
CA GLU A 386 -5.03 45.97 -10.60
C GLU A 386 -3.67 46.51 -11.06
N ILE A 387 -2.78 45.61 -11.51
CA ILE A 387 -1.45 45.97 -12.01
C ILE A 387 -1.46 46.45 -13.48
N ARG A 388 -2.64 46.40 -14.13
CA ARG A 388 -2.87 46.76 -15.54
C ARG A 388 -2.04 45.96 -16.53
N ASP A 389 -1.74 44.70 -16.21
CA ASP A 389 -0.99 43.84 -17.10
C ASP A 389 -1.82 43.44 -18.34
N PRO A 390 -1.25 43.41 -19.56
CA PRO A 390 -1.96 43.01 -20.77
C PRO A 390 -2.46 41.56 -20.79
N LEU A 391 -1.82 40.66 -20.04
CA LEU A 391 -2.18 39.24 -19.95
C LEU A 391 -3.61 39.04 -19.43
N ARG A 392 -4.18 40.05 -18.75
CA ARG A 392 -5.59 40.03 -18.30
C ARG A 392 -6.57 39.74 -19.44
N LYS A 393 -6.23 40.10 -20.69
CA LYS A 393 -7.07 39.80 -21.87
C LYS A 393 -7.15 38.31 -22.17
N ASP A 394 -6.02 37.62 -22.11
CA ASP A 394 -5.94 36.18 -22.36
C ASP A 394 -6.66 35.40 -21.25
N ILE A 395 -6.51 35.84 -19.99
CA ILE A 395 -7.24 35.27 -18.85
C ILE A 395 -8.74 35.55 -18.95
N LEU A 396 -9.16 36.74 -19.38
CA LEU A 396 -10.58 37.06 -19.59
C LEU A 396 -11.20 36.19 -20.68
N ASP A 397 -10.50 35.96 -21.79
CA ASP A 397 -10.97 35.07 -22.84
C ASP A 397 -11.14 33.63 -22.31
N LYS A 398 -10.22 33.17 -21.46
CA LYS A 398 -10.34 31.87 -20.77
C LYS A 398 -11.55 31.83 -19.83
N LEU A 399 -11.78 32.87 -19.03
CA LEU A 399 -12.96 32.97 -18.16
C LEU A 399 -14.28 32.92 -18.95
N ILE A 400 -14.33 33.58 -20.11
CA ILE A 400 -15.50 33.54 -21.01
C ILE A 400 -15.68 32.15 -21.65
N GLU A 401 -14.60 31.44 -21.95
CA GLU A 401 -14.69 30.06 -22.45
C GLU A 401 -15.28 29.13 -21.37
N MET A 402 -14.85 29.29 -20.12
CA MET A 402 -15.31 28.50 -18.98
C MET A 402 -16.75 28.82 -18.57
N ASP A 403 -17.15 30.10 -18.58
CA ASP A 403 -18.52 30.54 -18.31
C ASP A 403 -19.01 31.59 -19.33
N PRO A 404 -19.46 31.15 -20.53
CA PRO A 404 -19.88 32.06 -21.59
C PRO A 404 -21.11 32.90 -21.25
N ALA A 405 -21.92 32.47 -20.28
CA ALA A 405 -23.14 33.13 -19.87
C ALA A 405 -22.90 34.21 -18.81
N ASN A 406 -21.67 34.34 -18.29
CA ASN A 406 -21.34 35.31 -17.27
C ASN A 406 -21.36 36.75 -17.81
N ILE A 407 -22.34 37.54 -17.36
CA ILE A 407 -22.49 38.92 -17.81
C ILE A 407 -21.27 39.77 -17.41
N ARG A 408 -20.63 39.50 -16.25
CA ARG A 408 -19.44 40.24 -15.79
C ARG A 408 -18.34 40.18 -16.84
N TRP A 409 -18.03 38.99 -17.34
CA TRP A 409 -16.93 38.79 -18.29
C TRP A 409 -17.23 39.33 -19.68
N GLN A 410 -18.49 39.27 -20.12
CA GLN A 410 -18.91 39.89 -21.37
C GLN A 410 -18.78 41.42 -21.31
N ASP A 411 -19.24 42.04 -20.22
CA ASP A 411 -19.13 43.48 -20.02
C ASP A 411 -17.66 43.94 -19.96
N GLU A 412 -16.79 43.16 -19.30
CA GLU A 412 -15.37 43.50 -19.19
C GLU A 412 -14.61 43.37 -20.50
N LYS A 413 -15.03 42.44 -21.36
CA LYS A 413 -14.49 42.31 -22.72
C LYS A 413 -14.82 43.51 -23.59
N GLU A 414 -16.04 44.05 -23.48
CA GLU A 414 -16.42 45.28 -24.17
C GLU A 414 -15.59 46.47 -23.68
N ARG A 415 -15.38 46.60 -22.36
CA ARG A 415 -14.55 47.69 -21.79
C ARG A 415 -13.12 47.68 -22.31
N LEU A 416 -12.47 46.51 -22.32
CA LEU A 416 -11.08 46.40 -22.79
C LEU A 416 -10.95 46.66 -24.30
N PHE A 417 -11.98 46.35 -25.09
CA PHE A 417 -12.02 46.66 -26.52
C PHE A 417 -12.07 48.18 -26.76
N ASP A 418 -12.84 48.92 -25.96
CA ASP A 418 -12.94 50.37 -26.05
C ASP A 418 -11.66 51.07 -25.59
N GLU A 419 -10.96 50.57 -24.56
CA GLU A 419 -9.68 51.11 -24.08
C GLU A 419 -8.57 51.04 -25.15
N ASP A 420 -8.51 49.94 -25.92
CA ASP A 420 -7.53 49.78 -27.00
C ASP A 420 -7.86 50.64 -28.24
N GLY A 421 -9.13 50.99 -28.44
CA GLY A 421 -9.60 51.79 -29.57
C GLY A 421 -9.31 53.30 -29.44
N GLU A 422 -8.93 53.77 -28.25
CA GLU A 422 -8.63 55.18 -27.96
C GLU A 422 -7.12 55.52 -27.93
N LEU A 423 -6.22 54.53 -28.10
CA LEU A 423 -4.75 54.70 -28.20
C LEU A 423 -4.28 54.78 -29.66
#